data_AF-A0A2D6FJT6-F1
#
_entry.id   AF-A0A2D6FJT6-F1
#
_cell.length_a   1.000
_cell.length_b   1.000
_cell.length_c   1.000
_cell.angle_alpha   90.00
_cell.angle_beta   90.00
_cell.angle_gamma   90.00
#
_symmetry.space_group_name_H-M   'P 1'
#
loop_
_entity.id
_entity.type
_entity.pdbx_description
1 polymer ?
#
loop_
_entity_poly.entity_id
_entity_poly.type
_entity_poly.pdbx_seq_one_letter_code
_entity_poly.pdbx_strand_id
1 'polypeptide(L)'
;MATTYKTFLGNDVTTTRTLLHEAIPITGTIASGTYKADGNIKNYNHGMFQSVYDYPYLSSSANHIFDIAVGYSTGSHLSGNHHPSVGNAKKINIYNQMAQVLVGHDTNGKIRAFDGLGKFSETHGKSKIHECFFINFSRLLSKDEIKKGSFAMKLYAASGTSGQGPRNMRRTLADHGAASSYKVNSPAGEYAPLYTASSTPSAVGKSVFGLVYYQAGIAVITASFFRGEFSDDRQTNRHSTTDGKPGGVGVSSSVAGGSNRGTPVNGAWGRSPGINSFLTGSSITGACDAFRNRLINISFNNTTELNSTIYFCRANHNDFNY
;
A
#
# COMPACT_ATOMS: atom_id res chain seq x y z
N MET A 1 44.37 42.80 26.77
CA MET A 1 43.23 41.90 26.45
C MET A 1 43.67 40.49 26.82
N ALA A 2 42.95 39.80 27.71
CA ALA A 2 43.31 38.42 27.99
C ALA A 2 42.74 37.47 26.94
N THR A 3 43.56 36.49 26.60
CA THR A 3 43.28 35.47 25.61
C THR A 3 43.40 34.11 26.30
N THR A 4 42.52 33.85 27.26
CA THR A 4 42.41 32.52 27.87
C THR A 4 41.31 31.75 27.13
N TYR A 5 41.69 30.69 26.42
CA TYR A 5 40.76 29.82 25.70
C TYR A 5 40.71 28.45 26.38
N LYS A 6 39.51 27.90 26.57
CA LYS A 6 39.33 26.52 27.02
C LYS A 6 39.06 25.63 25.82
N THR A 7 40.02 24.75 25.51
CA THR A 7 39.85 23.73 24.46
C THR A 7 39.04 22.57 25.01
N PHE A 8 37.91 22.25 24.38
CA PHE A 8 37.14 21.04 24.72
C PHE A 8 37.93 19.79 24.32
N LEU A 9 38.08 18.86 25.26
CA LEU A 9 38.71 17.56 25.00
C LEU A 9 37.62 16.53 24.64
N GLY A 10 38.03 15.36 24.13
CA GLY A 10 37.09 14.29 23.79
C GLY A 10 36.22 13.82 24.97
N ASN A 11 36.68 14.02 26.21
CA ASN A 11 35.93 13.72 27.43
C ASN A 11 34.87 14.78 27.79
N ASP A 12 34.94 15.97 27.18
CA ASP A 12 33.99 17.06 27.39
C ASP A 12 32.87 17.05 26.35
N VAL A 13 32.93 16.13 25.38
CA VAL A 13 31.94 15.97 24.31
C VAL A 13 31.27 14.63 24.47
N THR A 14 29.97 14.63 24.74
CA THR A 14 29.15 13.41 24.75
C THR A 14 28.07 13.54 23.68
N THR A 15 28.04 12.60 22.74
CA THR A 15 26.97 12.50 21.76
C THR A 15 25.92 11.51 22.27
N THR A 16 24.65 11.91 22.21
CA THR A 16 23.53 11.03 22.57
C THR A 16 22.51 11.01 21.44
N ARG A 17 21.98 9.83 21.15
CA ARG A 17 20.88 9.61 20.20
C ARG A 17 19.64 9.20 20.98
N THR A 18 18.60 10.01 20.88
CA THR A 18 17.29 9.70 21.48
C THR A 18 16.29 9.43 20.36
N LEU A 19 15.58 8.30 20.45
CA LEU A 19 14.49 7.97 19.54
C LEU A 19 13.17 8.37 20.18
N LEU A 20 12.45 9.29 19.54
CA LEU A 20 11.09 9.65 19.93
C LEU A 20 10.10 8.93 19.04
N HIS A 21 9.02 8.44 19.64
CA HIS A 21 7.93 7.79 18.92
C HIS A 21 6.64 8.57 19.12
N GLU A 22 6.06 9.06 18.03
CA GLU A 22 4.75 9.68 18.02
C GLU A 22 3.77 8.75 17.29
N ALA A 23 2.59 8.58 17.89
CA ALA A 23 1.53 7.76 17.30
C ALA A 23 0.76 8.57 16.25
N ILE A 24 0.66 8.03 15.04
CA ILE A 24 -0.02 8.66 13.90
C ILE A 24 -1.28 7.86 13.56
N PRO A 25 -2.46 8.27 14.05
CA PRO A 25 -3.74 7.73 13.61
C PRO A 25 -4.27 8.52 12.41
N ILE A 26 -4.49 7.83 11.29
CA ILE A 26 -5.17 8.38 10.11
C ILE A 26 -6.52 7.68 9.98
N THR A 27 -7.59 8.42 10.25
CA THR A 27 -8.95 7.88 10.17
C THR A 27 -9.42 7.83 8.72
N GLY A 28 -10.10 6.75 8.34
CA GLY A 28 -10.64 6.55 6.99
C GLY A 28 -11.63 7.64 6.56
N THR A 29 -12.23 8.37 7.51
CA THR A 29 -13.07 9.53 7.21
C THR A 29 -12.29 10.65 6.52
N ILE A 30 -11.01 10.87 6.87
CA ILE A 30 -10.15 11.82 6.16
C ILE A 30 -9.90 11.33 4.72
N ALA A 31 -9.82 10.02 4.51
CA ALA A 31 -9.65 9.47 3.17
C ALA A 31 -10.94 9.51 2.33
N SER A 32 -12.14 9.53 2.93
CA SER A 32 -13.41 9.63 2.22
C SER A 32 -14.53 10.14 3.13
N GLY A 33 -15.30 11.11 2.64
CA GLY A 33 -16.59 11.50 3.24
C GLY A 33 -16.55 12.54 4.37
N THR A 34 -15.38 13.05 4.79
CA THR A 34 -15.32 14.17 5.75
C THR A 34 -15.78 15.49 5.15
N TYR A 35 -15.37 15.78 3.91
CA TYR A 35 -15.68 17.03 3.23
C TYR A 35 -16.71 16.81 2.13
N LYS A 36 -17.57 17.81 1.90
CA LYS A 36 -18.57 17.77 0.83
C LYS A 36 -17.89 17.47 -0.50
N ALA A 37 -18.37 16.43 -1.19
CA ALA A 37 -17.84 15.98 -2.48
C ALA A 37 -16.31 15.72 -2.47
N ASP A 38 -15.76 15.23 -1.36
CA ASP A 38 -14.34 14.91 -1.25
C ASP A 38 -13.42 16.13 -1.50
N GLY A 39 -13.80 17.32 -1.02
CA GLY A 39 -13.06 18.56 -1.24
C GLY A 39 -11.61 18.61 -0.73
N ASN A 40 -11.18 17.62 0.05
CA ASN A 40 -9.79 17.41 0.51
C ASN A 40 -8.99 16.43 -0.37
N ILE A 41 -9.60 15.91 -1.43
CA ILE A 41 -8.97 14.97 -2.36
C ILE A 41 -8.61 15.70 -3.65
N LYS A 42 -7.34 15.69 -4.00
CA LYS A 42 -6.85 16.32 -5.22
C LYS A 42 -6.69 15.30 -6.33
N ASN A 43 -7.47 15.49 -7.39
CA ASN A 43 -7.31 14.78 -8.66
C ASN A 43 -6.48 15.64 -9.61
N TYR A 44 -5.42 15.06 -10.16
CA TYR A 44 -4.56 15.74 -11.11
C TYR A 44 -4.97 15.44 -12.55
N ASN A 45 -4.78 16.41 -13.45
CA ASN A 45 -5.11 16.26 -14.88
C ASN A 45 -4.37 15.09 -15.56
N HIS A 46 -3.17 14.73 -15.09
CA HIS A 46 -2.43 13.59 -15.62
C HIS A 46 -3.02 12.23 -15.20
N GLY A 47 -3.85 12.19 -14.16
CA GLY A 47 -4.58 11.00 -13.71
C GLY A 47 -3.69 9.83 -13.30
N MET A 48 -2.54 10.09 -12.68
CA MET A 48 -1.56 9.04 -12.30
C MET A 48 -1.60 8.68 -10.81
N PHE A 49 -2.07 9.60 -9.98
CA PHE A 49 -2.26 9.40 -8.55
C PHE A 49 -3.32 10.39 -8.03
N GLN A 50 -3.77 10.16 -6.81
CA GLN A 50 -4.61 11.07 -6.04
C GLN A 50 -3.89 11.43 -4.75
N SER A 51 -4.00 12.68 -4.32
CA SER A 51 -3.46 13.12 -3.04
C SER A 51 -4.59 13.38 -2.05
N VAL A 52 -4.38 12.96 -0.81
CA VAL A 52 -5.30 13.18 0.31
C VAL A 52 -4.72 14.24 1.24
N TYR A 53 -5.55 15.24 1.58
CA TYR A 53 -5.21 16.32 2.49
C TYR A 53 -6.06 16.24 3.78
N ASP A 54 -5.57 16.84 4.86
CA ASP A 54 -6.33 16.97 6.11
C ASP A 54 -7.47 18.01 6.02
N TYR A 55 -7.30 19.03 5.18
CA TYR A 55 -8.27 20.08 4.86
C TYR A 55 -8.59 20.12 3.36
N PRO A 56 -9.59 20.91 2.92
CA PRO A 56 -9.84 21.11 1.50
C PRO A 56 -8.56 21.53 0.78
N TYR A 57 -8.20 20.88 -0.34
CA TYR A 57 -6.86 20.98 -0.93
C TYR A 57 -6.51 22.38 -1.48
N LEU A 58 -7.51 23.27 -1.60
CA LEU A 58 -7.34 24.69 -1.96
C LEU A 58 -7.09 25.60 -0.74
N SER A 59 -7.24 25.07 0.48
CA SER A 59 -6.96 25.81 1.71
C SER A 59 -5.46 25.97 1.89
N SER A 60 -5.03 27.16 2.31
CA SER A 60 -3.63 27.44 2.65
C SER A 60 -3.13 26.66 3.87
N SER A 61 -4.05 26.13 4.68
CA SER A 61 -3.74 25.31 5.86
C SER A 61 -3.78 23.80 5.57
N ALA A 62 -4.03 23.40 4.31
CA ALA A 62 -4.11 21.98 3.96
C ALA A 62 -2.72 21.34 3.88
N ASN A 63 -2.51 20.36 4.75
CA ASN A 63 -1.32 19.52 4.73
C ASN A 63 -1.57 18.26 3.92
N HIS A 64 -0.59 17.90 3.11
CA HIS A 64 -0.60 16.65 2.39
C HIS A 64 -0.36 15.48 3.35
N ILE A 65 -1.25 14.47 3.31
CA ILE A 65 -1.22 13.29 4.18
C ILE A 65 -0.60 12.10 3.45
N PHE A 66 -1.16 11.69 2.31
CA PHE A 66 -0.59 10.64 1.47
C PHE A 66 -1.10 10.69 0.04
N ASP A 67 -0.31 10.12 -0.86
CA ASP A 67 -0.70 9.84 -2.25
C ASP A 67 -1.15 8.39 -2.42
N ILE A 68 -2.14 8.16 -3.28
CA ILE A 68 -2.54 6.82 -3.73
C ILE A 68 -2.37 6.72 -5.24
N ALA A 69 -1.66 5.69 -5.67
CA ALA A 69 -1.58 5.27 -7.06
C ALA A 69 -1.89 3.78 -7.20
N VAL A 70 -2.22 3.34 -8.43
CA VAL A 70 -2.40 1.92 -8.75
C VAL A 70 -1.57 1.57 -9.97
N GLY A 71 -0.95 0.40 -9.92
CA GLY A 71 -0.13 -0.10 -11.02
C GLY A 71 -0.02 -1.61 -11.00
N TYR A 72 0.33 -2.17 -12.15
CA TYR A 72 0.65 -3.59 -12.25
C TYR A 72 1.85 -3.83 -13.16
N SER A 73 2.59 -4.88 -12.86
CA SER A 73 3.80 -5.26 -13.60
C SER A 73 3.48 -5.76 -15.00
N THR A 74 4.47 -5.74 -15.89
CA THR A 74 4.41 -6.39 -17.22
C THR A 74 4.30 -7.91 -17.17
N GLY A 75 4.61 -8.53 -16.02
CA GLY A 75 4.41 -9.96 -15.78
C GLY A 75 3.02 -10.32 -15.27
N SER A 76 2.13 -9.33 -15.06
CA SER A 76 0.75 -9.57 -14.69
C SER A 76 -0.03 -10.13 -15.88
N HIS A 77 -1.03 -10.98 -15.63
CA HIS A 77 -1.98 -11.35 -16.68
C HIS A 77 -2.80 -10.14 -17.20
N LEU A 78 -2.83 -9.04 -16.43
CA LEU A 78 -3.58 -7.82 -16.74
C LEU A 78 -2.83 -6.86 -17.67
N SER A 79 -1.52 -7.00 -17.84
CA SER A 79 -0.73 -6.09 -18.67
C SER A 79 -0.83 -6.36 -20.17
N GLY A 80 -1.36 -7.51 -20.57
CA GLY A 80 -1.57 -7.87 -21.97
C GLY A 80 -2.74 -7.14 -22.62
N ASN A 81 -2.76 -7.11 -23.96
CA ASN A 81 -3.77 -6.42 -24.77
C ASN A 81 -5.18 -7.07 -24.78
N HIS A 82 -5.46 -8.04 -23.91
CA HIS A 82 -6.65 -8.90 -23.98
C HIS A 82 -7.91 -8.33 -23.29
N HIS A 83 -7.85 -7.15 -22.67
CA HIS A 83 -8.99 -6.49 -22.02
C HIS A 83 -9.05 -5.00 -22.39
N PRO A 84 -10.24 -4.35 -22.37
CA PRO A 84 -10.35 -2.90 -22.50
C PRO A 84 -9.64 -2.23 -21.32
N SER A 85 -8.36 -1.93 -21.51
CA SER A 85 -7.46 -1.49 -20.46
C SER A 85 -7.35 0.03 -20.46
N VAL A 86 -8.08 0.68 -19.56
CA VAL A 86 -8.05 2.14 -19.39
C VAL A 86 -6.74 2.53 -18.72
N GLY A 87 -5.90 3.28 -19.45
CA GLY A 87 -4.63 3.79 -18.94
C GLY A 87 -3.56 2.73 -18.70
N ASN A 88 -3.55 1.62 -19.46
CA ASN A 88 -2.63 0.48 -19.28
C ASN A 88 -1.15 0.91 -19.16
N ALA A 89 -0.66 1.70 -20.11
CA ALA A 89 0.72 2.18 -20.12
C ALA A 89 1.08 2.99 -18.86
N LYS A 90 0.14 3.81 -18.35
CA LYS A 90 0.35 4.59 -17.12
C LYS A 90 0.46 3.67 -15.90
N LYS A 91 -0.39 2.65 -15.78
CA LYS A 91 -0.37 1.69 -14.67
C LYS A 91 0.93 0.87 -14.66
N ILE A 92 1.40 0.46 -15.82
CA ILE A 92 2.69 -0.23 -15.98
C ILE A 92 3.85 0.70 -15.59
N ASN A 93 3.84 1.95 -16.06
CA ASN A 93 4.87 2.92 -15.74
C ASN A 93 4.93 3.24 -14.24
N ILE A 94 3.77 3.40 -13.59
CA ILE A 94 3.68 3.60 -12.13
C ILE A 94 4.30 2.41 -11.40
N TYR A 95 3.93 1.17 -11.75
CA TYR A 95 4.51 0.00 -11.12
C TYR A 95 6.03 -0.04 -11.30
N ASN A 96 6.51 0.20 -12.52
CA ASN A 96 7.94 0.20 -12.83
C ASN A 96 8.72 1.26 -12.06
N GLN A 97 8.18 2.49 -11.97
CA GLN A 97 8.81 3.57 -11.20
C GLN A 97 8.87 3.23 -9.71
N MET A 98 7.77 2.74 -9.14
CA MET A 98 7.74 2.35 -7.73
C MET A 98 8.66 1.17 -7.46
N ALA A 99 8.72 0.20 -8.36
CA ALA A 99 9.62 -0.95 -8.25
C ALA A 99 11.10 -0.54 -8.36
N GLN A 100 11.46 0.38 -9.26
CA GLN A 100 12.82 0.91 -9.36
C GLN A 100 13.27 1.57 -8.06
N VAL A 101 12.41 2.40 -7.46
CA VAL A 101 12.73 3.08 -6.21
C VAL A 101 12.81 2.10 -5.04
N LEU A 102 11.89 1.13 -4.95
CA LEU A 102 11.72 0.31 -3.74
C LEU A 102 12.45 -1.04 -3.76
N VAL A 103 12.62 -1.69 -4.90
CA VAL A 103 13.27 -3.02 -5.01
C VAL A 103 14.49 -3.03 -5.94
N GLY A 104 14.65 -1.99 -6.76
CA GLY A 104 15.82 -1.80 -7.61
C GLY A 104 15.89 -2.76 -8.81
N HIS A 105 17.12 -3.02 -9.27
CA HIS A 105 17.41 -3.78 -10.48
C HIS A 105 18.00 -5.16 -10.16
N ASP A 106 17.75 -6.14 -11.05
CA ASP A 106 18.42 -7.44 -11.03
C ASP A 106 19.86 -7.35 -11.57
N THR A 107 20.57 -8.48 -11.55
CA THR A 107 21.93 -8.62 -12.07
C THR A 107 22.06 -8.31 -13.55
N ASN A 108 20.94 -8.32 -14.29
CA ASN A 108 20.85 -8.07 -15.72
C ASN A 108 20.33 -6.65 -16.02
N GLY A 109 20.21 -5.78 -15.01
CA GLY A 109 19.74 -4.40 -15.14
C GLY A 109 18.22 -4.25 -15.31
N LYS A 110 17.45 -5.34 -15.24
CA LYS A 110 15.98 -5.28 -15.35
C LYS A 110 15.37 -4.90 -14.01
N ILE A 111 14.23 -4.20 -14.07
CA ILE A 111 13.46 -3.80 -12.88
C ILE A 111 12.95 -5.06 -12.19
N ARG A 112 13.19 -5.18 -10.87
CA ARG A 112 12.69 -6.31 -10.08
C ARG A 112 11.20 -6.15 -9.79
N ALA A 113 10.45 -7.25 -9.80
CA ALA A 113 9.10 -7.27 -9.27
C ALA A 113 9.10 -7.33 -7.74
N PHE A 114 8.06 -6.79 -7.10
CA PHE A 114 7.87 -6.92 -5.66
C PHE A 114 7.72 -8.39 -5.26
N ASP A 115 8.30 -8.75 -4.11
CA ASP A 115 8.24 -10.12 -3.57
C ASP A 115 7.84 -10.08 -2.09
N GLY A 116 6.76 -10.78 -1.76
CA GLY A 116 6.23 -10.80 -0.39
C GLY A 116 7.14 -11.49 0.63
N LEU A 117 8.05 -12.37 0.19
CA LEU A 117 8.96 -13.11 1.06
C LEU A 117 10.38 -12.52 1.06
N GLY A 118 10.62 -11.48 0.26
CA GLY A 118 11.92 -10.86 0.04
C GLY A 118 12.89 -11.75 -0.73
N LYS A 119 12.38 -12.69 -1.53
CA LYS A 119 13.19 -13.61 -2.34
C LYS A 119 13.30 -13.13 -3.79
N PHE A 120 14.35 -12.36 -4.08
CA PHE A 120 14.54 -11.76 -5.40
C PHE A 120 15.18 -12.68 -6.45
N SER A 121 15.72 -13.84 -6.04
CA SER A 121 16.30 -14.82 -6.97
C SER A 121 15.27 -15.68 -7.70
N GLU A 122 14.04 -15.80 -7.17
CA GLU A 122 12.99 -16.60 -7.78
C GLU A 122 12.29 -15.79 -8.88
N THR A 123 12.40 -16.21 -10.15
CA THR A 123 11.83 -15.50 -11.31
C THR A 123 10.30 -15.67 -11.43
N HIS A 124 9.73 -16.77 -10.92
CA HIS A 124 8.31 -17.14 -11.09
C HIS A 124 7.67 -17.68 -9.79
N GLY A 125 7.99 -17.08 -8.64
CA GLY A 125 7.43 -17.49 -7.35
C GLY A 125 5.98 -17.03 -7.15
N LYS A 126 5.16 -17.87 -6.48
CA LYS A 126 3.82 -17.48 -5.97
C LYS A 126 3.87 -16.32 -4.96
N SER A 127 5.07 -15.86 -4.59
CA SER A 127 5.34 -14.73 -3.71
C SER A 127 5.42 -13.37 -4.42
N LYS A 128 5.46 -13.35 -5.76
CA LYS A 128 5.54 -12.09 -6.52
C LYS A 128 4.23 -11.32 -6.44
N ILE A 129 4.34 -10.01 -6.26
CA ILE A 129 3.21 -9.09 -6.19
C ILE A 129 3.17 -8.29 -7.48
N HIS A 130 2.25 -8.66 -8.37
CA HIS A 130 2.15 -8.07 -9.70
C HIS A 130 1.16 -6.92 -9.78
N GLU A 131 0.10 -6.93 -8.98
CA GLU A 131 -0.92 -5.88 -8.93
C GLU A 131 -0.89 -5.17 -7.57
N CYS A 132 -0.61 -3.87 -7.59
CA CYS A 132 -0.33 -3.09 -6.39
C CYS A 132 -1.13 -1.78 -6.34
N PHE A 133 -1.63 -1.46 -5.14
CA PHE A 133 -1.91 -0.10 -4.73
C PHE A 133 -0.70 0.43 -3.97
N PHE A 134 -0.29 1.65 -4.30
CA PHE A 134 0.83 2.33 -3.67
C PHE A 134 0.30 3.47 -2.83
N ILE A 135 0.73 3.53 -1.58
CA ILE A 135 0.36 4.57 -0.63
C ILE A 135 1.65 5.21 -0.15
N ASN A 136 1.87 6.47 -0.54
CA ASN A 136 3.06 7.22 -0.19
C ASN A 136 2.72 8.22 0.91
N PHE A 137 3.18 7.99 2.14
CA PHE A 137 2.93 8.89 3.25
C PHE A 137 3.81 10.13 3.15
N SER A 138 3.22 11.28 3.43
CA SER A 138 3.94 12.54 3.54
C SER A 138 4.99 12.46 4.65
N ARG A 139 6.16 13.07 4.42
CA ARG A 139 7.23 13.21 5.44
C ARG A 139 6.77 13.94 6.69
N LEU A 140 5.69 14.73 6.62
CA LEU A 140 5.09 15.33 7.81
C LEU A 140 4.64 14.27 8.82
N LEU A 141 4.16 13.11 8.33
CA LEU A 141 3.65 12.00 9.13
C LEU A 141 4.72 10.95 9.44
N SER A 142 5.45 10.48 8.42
CA SER A 142 6.48 9.44 8.60
C SER A 142 7.77 9.98 9.23
N LYS A 143 7.98 11.31 9.25
CA LYS A 143 9.20 11.97 9.75
C LYS A 143 10.46 11.35 9.14
N ASP A 144 11.30 10.73 9.97
CA ASP A 144 12.53 10.05 9.53
C ASP A 144 12.22 8.61 9.08
N GLU A 145 11.43 7.86 9.85
CA GLU A 145 10.93 6.54 9.45
C GLU A 145 9.67 6.10 10.21
N ILE A 146 8.92 5.18 9.61
CA ILE A 146 7.87 4.45 10.32
C ILE A 146 8.51 3.43 11.26
N LYS A 147 8.12 3.41 12.54
CA LYS A 147 8.57 2.41 13.51
C LYS A 147 8.17 1.01 13.08
N LYS A 148 9.15 0.12 12.99
CA LYS A 148 8.96 -1.31 12.68
C LYS A 148 8.03 -2.00 13.69
N GLY A 149 7.10 -2.80 13.19
CA GLY A 149 6.13 -3.54 13.99
C GLY A 149 4.96 -2.69 14.51
N SER A 150 4.85 -1.42 14.09
CA SER A 150 3.78 -0.52 14.52
C SER A 150 2.71 -0.29 13.45
N PHE A 151 2.97 -0.67 12.20
CA PHE A 151 2.10 -0.34 11.09
C PHE A 151 0.87 -1.26 11.04
N ALA A 152 -0.31 -0.65 11.02
CA ALA A 152 -1.57 -1.34 10.82
C ALA A 152 -2.51 -0.52 9.93
N MET A 153 -3.21 -1.20 9.03
CA MET A 153 -4.17 -0.62 8.11
C MET A 153 -5.44 -1.46 8.11
N LYS A 154 -6.58 -0.88 8.49
CA LYS A 154 -7.87 -1.55 8.44
C LYS A 154 -8.61 -1.14 7.17
N LEU A 155 -9.05 -2.14 6.43
CA LEU A 155 -9.76 -1.98 5.18
C LEU A 155 -10.98 -2.89 5.18
N TYR A 156 -12.01 -2.49 4.45
CA TYR A 156 -13.03 -3.42 4.01
C TYR A 156 -12.48 -4.27 2.86
N ALA A 157 -12.39 -5.58 3.08
CA ALA A 157 -12.01 -6.58 2.07
C ALA A 157 -13.23 -7.18 1.34
N ALA A 158 -14.44 -6.68 1.68
CA ALA A 158 -15.67 -6.83 0.92
C ALA A 158 -16.36 -5.47 0.79
N SER A 159 -16.77 -5.06 -0.41
CA SER A 159 -17.73 -3.98 -0.61
C SER A 159 -18.96 -4.50 -1.33
N GLY A 160 -20.14 -4.21 -0.79
CA GLY A 160 -21.31 -4.09 -1.64
C GLY A 160 -21.03 -2.96 -2.61
N THR A 161 -20.98 -3.26 -3.90
CA THR A 161 -21.10 -2.24 -4.95
C THR A 161 -22.43 -1.53 -4.74
N SER A 162 -22.39 -0.19 -4.68
CA SER A 162 -23.45 0.73 -4.25
C SER A 162 -23.51 0.93 -2.73
N GLY A 163 -23.61 2.20 -2.31
CA GLY A 163 -23.55 2.65 -0.92
C GLY A 163 -24.70 2.21 0.00
N GLN A 164 -25.18 0.98 -0.10
CA GLN A 164 -26.29 0.42 0.68
C GLN A 164 -26.14 -1.08 1.03
N GLY A 165 -24.91 -1.61 1.08
CA GLY A 165 -24.64 -2.96 1.62
C GLY A 165 -23.91 -2.91 2.97
N PRO A 166 -24.23 -3.76 3.96
CA PRO A 166 -23.54 -3.75 5.24
C PRO A 166 -22.07 -4.13 5.04
N ARG A 167 -21.17 -3.24 5.49
CA ARG A 167 -19.71 -3.33 5.34
C ARG A 167 -19.13 -4.46 6.20
N ASN A 168 -19.34 -5.71 5.78
CA ASN A 168 -19.27 -6.87 6.68
C ASN A 168 -17.93 -7.62 6.75
N MET A 169 -16.88 -7.16 6.08
CA MET A 169 -15.56 -7.83 6.14
C MET A 169 -14.43 -6.83 6.38
N ARG A 170 -14.26 -6.44 7.64
CA ARG A 170 -13.09 -5.67 8.09
C ARG A 170 -11.90 -6.60 8.22
N ARG A 171 -10.82 -6.31 7.51
CA ARG A 171 -9.54 -7.00 7.68
C ARG A 171 -8.48 -5.96 8.02
N THR A 172 -7.59 -6.34 8.92
CA THR A 172 -6.42 -5.53 9.31
C THR A 172 -5.22 -6.08 8.59
N LEU A 173 -4.44 -5.23 7.93
CA LEU A 173 -3.12 -5.50 7.43
C LEU A 173 -2.10 -4.91 8.40
N ALA A 174 -1.19 -5.72 8.92
CA ALA A 174 -0.17 -5.21 9.83
C ALA A 174 1.16 -5.96 9.66
N ASP A 175 2.24 -5.29 10.06
CA ASP A 175 3.62 -5.78 9.99
C ASP A 175 3.98 -6.62 11.23
N HIS A 176 3.17 -7.64 11.49
CA HIS A 176 3.32 -8.52 12.65
C HIS A 176 4.71 -9.17 12.69
N GLY A 177 5.41 -9.03 13.82
CA GLY A 177 6.76 -9.58 14.04
C GLY A 177 7.89 -8.78 13.39
N ALA A 178 7.59 -7.68 12.70
CA ALA A 178 8.59 -6.92 11.95
C ALA A 178 9.65 -6.20 12.80
N ALA A 179 9.49 -6.14 14.13
CA ALA A 179 10.56 -5.69 15.03
C ALA A 179 11.83 -6.56 14.90
N SER A 180 11.69 -7.84 14.53
CA SER A 180 12.80 -8.80 14.40
C SER A 180 12.87 -9.51 13.05
N SER A 181 11.81 -9.48 12.24
CA SER A 181 11.73 -10.21 10.97
C SER A 181 11.63 -9.32 9.73
N TYR A 182 12.16 -8.10 9.79
CA TYR A 182 12.24 -7.18 8.67
C TYR A 182 13.29 -7.62 7.64
N LYS A 183 13.22 -7.04 6.45
CA LYS A 183 14.08 -7.32 5.30
C LYS A 183 14.94 -6.10 5.01
N VAL A 184 16.20 -6.35 4.64
CA VAL A 184 17.23 -5.32 4.41
C VAL A 184 17.72 -5.25 2.97
N ASN A 185 17.13 -6.05 2.08
CA ASN A 185 17.61 -6.23 0.71
C ASN A 185 16.96 -5.26 -0.29
N SER A 186 16.59 -4.07 0.15
CA SER A 186 15.96 -3.03 -0.66
C SER A 186 16.81 -1.74 -0.66
N PRO A 187 16.92 -1.03 -1.79
CA PRO A 187 17.60 0.26 -1.84
C PRO A 187 16.85 1.37 -1.10
N ALA A 188 15.54 1.22 -0.89
CA ALA A 188 14.69 2.19 -0.18
C ALA A 188 14.68 2.00 1.35
N GLY A 189 15.71 1.32 1.87
CA GLY A 189 15.80 0.94 3.27
C GLY A 189 15.11 -0.39 3.57
N GLU A 190 14.76 -0.54 4.84
CA GLU A 190 14.21 -1.75 5.41
C GLU A 190 12.70 -1.82 5.18
N TYR A 191 12.19 -3.04 5.03
CA TYR A 191 10.77 -3.26 4.79
C TYR A 191 10.29 -4.54 5.45
N ALA A 192 8.98 -4.66 5.61
CA ALA A 192 8.37 -5.89 6.10
C ALA A 192 7.09 -6.24 5.35
N PRO A 193 6.78 -7.54 5.25
CA PRO A 193 5.51 -8.00 4.72
C PRO A 193 4.33 -7.69 5.66
N LEU A 194 3.19 -7.38 5.05
CA LEU A 194 1.93 -7.12 5.73
C LEU A 194 1.05 -8.37 5.70
N TYR A 195 0.52 -8.71 6.88
CA TYR A 195 -0.29 -9.90 7.11
C TYR A 195 -1.66 -9.54 7.69
N THR A 196 -2.61 -10.46 7.54
CA THR A 196 -3.97 -10.29 8.11
C THR A 196 -4.20 -11.02 9.43
N ALA A 197 -3.19 -11.72 9.93
CA ALA A 197 -3.23 -12.46 11.18
C ALA A 197 -2.08 -12.01 12.07
N SER A 198 -2.30 -12.03 13.39
CA SER A 198 -1.41 -11.51 14.42
C SER A 198 -0.05 -12.21 14.58
N SER A 199 0.24 -13.21 13.76
CA SER A 199 1.49 -13.96 13.76
C SER A 199 2.12 -13.91 12.37
N THR A 200 3.46 -13.84 12.30
CA THR A 200 4.19 -14.14 11.06
C THR A 200 3.69 -15.49 10.52
N PRO A 201 3.05 -15.52 9.34
CA PRO A 201 2.50 -16.76 8.84
C PRO A 201 3.65 -17.71 8.50
N SER A 202 3.58 -18.92 9.05
CA SER A 202 4.40 -20.04 8.60
C SER A 202 4.26 -20.21 7.09
N ALA A 203 5.38 -20.55 6.43
CA ALA A 203 5.60 -20.46 4.98
C ALA A 203 4.63 -21.26 4.08
N VAL A 204 3.71 -22.03 4.66
CA VAL A 204 2.77 -22.88 3.94
C VAL A 204 1.35 -22.30 4.08
N GLY A 205 0.89 -21.62 3.02
CA GLY A 205 -0.54 -21.37 2.81
C GLY A 205 -1.13 -20.05 3.33
N LYS A 206 -0.33 -19.10 3.84
CA LYS A 206 -0.85 -17.77 4.20
C LYS A 206 -0.13 -16.65 3.43
N SER A 207 -0.92 -15.95 2.62
CA SER A 207 -0.49 -14.95 1.65
C SER A 207 0.00 -13.66 2.31
N VAL A 208 1.09 -13.11 1.77
CA VAL A 208 1.51 -11.74 2.01
C VAL A 208 0.55 -10.82 1.27
N PHE A 209 -0.03 -9.85 1.97
CA PHE A 209 -1.03 -8.94 1.40
C PHE A 209 -0.49 -7.52 1.16
N GLY A 210 0.81 -7.31 1.37
CA GLY A 210 1.47 -6.07 1.07
C GLY A 210 2.87 -6.01 1.66
N LEU A 211 3.54 -4.89 1.47
CA LEU A 211 4.84 -4.55 2.00
C LEU A 211 4.78 -3.13 2.57
N VAL A 212 5.49 -2.86 3.65
CA VAL A 212 5.72 -1.50 4.16
C VAL A 212 7.22 -1.21 4.17
N TYR A 213 7.62 -0.08 3.58
CA TYR A 213 8.99 0.41 3.52
C TYR A 213 9.13 1.55 4.53
N TYR A 214 9.95 1.34 5.56
CA TYR A 214 9.93 2.16 6.77
C TYR A 214 10.52 3.55 6.56
N GLN A 215 11.71 3.63 5.97
CA GLN A 215 12.41 4.89 5.69
C GLN A 215 11.78 5.63 4.52
N ALA A 216 11.28 4.89 3.52
CA ALA A 216 10.62 5.50 2.37
C ALA A 216 9.22 6.05 2.71
N GLY A 217 8.59 5.58 3.79
CA GLY A 217 7.22 5.94 4.14
C GLY A 217 6.21 5.46 3.09
N ILE A 218 6.44 4.29 2.48
CA ILE A 218 5.58 3.76 1.41
C ILE A 218 4.99 2.40 1.80
N ALA A 219 3.67 2.26 1.70
CA ALA A 219 2.99 0.99 1.78
C ALA A 219 2.55 0.53 0.38
N VAL A 220 2.87 -0.73 0.06
CA VAL A 220 2.49 -1.42 -1.18
C VAL A 220 1.47 -2.48 -0.83
N ILE A 221 0.22 -2.33 -1.25
CA ILE A 221 -0.87 -3.25 -0.94
C ILE A 221 -1.19 -4.08 -2.19
N THR A 222 -1.24 -5.40 -2.07
CA THR A 222 -1.62 -6.24 -3.22
C THR A 222 -3.10 -6.09 -3.53
N ALA A 223 -3.46 -6.01 -4.80
CA ALA A 223 -4.86 -6.07 -5.21
C ALA A 223 -5.51 -7.42 -4.87
N SER A 224 -4.71 -8.48 -4.69
CA SER A 224 -5.22 -9.79 -4.30
C SER A 224 -5.91 -9.81 -2.92
N PHE A 225 -5.70 -8.78 -2.10
CA PHE A 225 -6.43 -8.56 -0.85
C PHE A 225 -7.95 -8.45 -1.06
N PHE A 226 -8.38 -8.01 -2.24
CA PHE A 226 -9.79 -7.84 -2.64
C PHE A 226 -10.35 -9.02 -3.46
N ARG A 227 -9.62 -10.14 -3.60
CA ARG A 227 -10.08 -11.33 -4.36
C ARG A 227 -11.16 -12.07 -3.56
N GLY A 228 -12.38 -12.04 -4.08
CA GLY A 228 -13.60 -12.57 -3.47
C GLY A 228 -14.82 -11.66 -3.71
N GLU A 229 -14.60 -10.39 -4.04
CA GLU A 229 -15.68 -9.41 -4.28
C GLU A 229 -16.17 -9.38 -5.70
N PHE A 230 -15.33 -9.81 -6.62
CA PHE A 230 -15.74 -9.86 -7.96
C PHE A 230 -15.22 -11.11 -8.65
N SER A 231 -16.14 -11.81 -9.30
CA SER A 231 -16.10 -13.26 -9.48
C SER A 231 -14.77 -13.71 -10.06
N ASP A 232 -13.84 -14.15 -9.21
CA ASP A 232 -12.86 -15.12 -9.65
C ASP A 232 -13.71 -16.36 -9.91
N ASP A 233 -13.87 -16.74 -11.18
CA ASP A 233 -14.17 -18.12 -11.53
C ASP A 233 -13.00 -18.96 -11.01
N ARG A 234 -12.98 -19.21 -9.70
CA ARG A 234 -12.55 -20.51 -9.24
C ARG A 234 -13.62 -21.44 -9.80
N GLN A 235 -13.41 -21.91 -11.03
CA GLN A 235 -13.84 -23.24 -11.42
C GLN A 235 -13.16 -24.23 -10.47
N THR A 236 -13.55 -24.22 -9.20
CA THR A 236 -13.70 -25.45 -8.45
C THR A 236 -15.09 -25.98 -8.80
N ASN A 237 -15.33 -26.22 -10.09
CA ASN A 237 -16.10 -27.40 -10.48
C ASN A 237 -15.22 -28.61 -10.14
N ARG A 238 -14.94 -28.79 -8.85
CA ARG A 238 -15.08 -30.12 -8.27
C ARG A 238 -16.57 -30.37 -8.38
N HIS A 239 -17.00 -30.84 -9.55
CA HIS A 239 -18.18 -31.66 -9.59
C HIS A 239 -17.79 -32.88 -8.76
N SER A 240 -18.08 -32.81 -7.46
CA SER A 240 -18.13 -33.95 -6.58
C SER A 240 -18.97 -34.97 -7.30
N THR A 241 -18.31 -36.02 -7.77
CA THR A 241 -18.93 -37.26 -8.21
C THR A 241 -19.71 -37.81 -7.03
N THR A 242 -20.97 -37.43 -6.93
CA THR A 242 -21.96 -38.18 -6.17
C THR A 242 -23.11 -38.41 -7.12
N ASP A 243 -23.26 -39.69 -7.42
CA ASP A 243 -24.47 -40.38 -7.87
C ASP A 243 -24.55 -40.67 -9.38
N GLY A 244 -24.21 -41.92 -9.68
CA GLY A 244 -24.26 -42.50 -11.00
C GLY A 244 -25.69 -42.55 -11.56
N LYS A 245 -25.89 -41.89 -12.69
CA LYS A 245 -26.80 -42.32 -13.77
C LYS A 245 -26.19 -41.89 -15.12
N PRO A 246 -25.95 -42.82 -16.07
CA PRO A 246 -25.52 -42.44 -17.41
C PRO A 246 -26.76 -42.08 -18.26
N GLY A 247 -26.75 -40.92 -18.90
CA GLY A 247 -27.68 -40.56 -19.97
C GLY A 247 -28.45 -39.26 -19.74
N GLY A 248 -28.04 -38.19 -20.42
CA GLY A 248 -28.81 -36.95 -20.48
C GLY A 248 -28.03 -35.80 -21.12
N VAL A 249 -28.15 -35.64 -22.44
CA VAL A 249 -27.67 -34.47 -23.19
C VAL A 249 -28.53 -33.27 -22.81
N GLY A 250 -27.98 -32.32 -22.06
CA GLY A 250 -28.64 -31.06 -21.68
C GLY A 250 -28.35 -29.96 -22.70
N VAL A 251 -29.35 -29.65 -23.53
CA VAL A 251 -29.36 -28.56 -24.50
C VAL A 251 -29.72 -27.26 -23.76
N SER A 252 -28.82 -26.28 -23.71
CA SER A 252 -29.10 -24.96 -23.11
C SER A 252 -29.62 -23.99 -24.16
N SER A 253 -30.94 -23.91 -24.29
CA SER A 253 -31.64 -22.86 -25.04
C SER A 253 -31.91 -21.65 -24.17
N SER A 254 -31.49 -20.45 -24.58
CA SER A 254 -32.12 -19.21 -24.10
C SER A 254 -32.27 -18.21 -25.24
N VAL A 255 -33.54 -17.98 -25.55
CA VAL A 255 -34.14 -17.13 -26.57
C VAL A 255 -33.69 -15.67 -26.45
N ALA A 256 -33.36 -15.06 -27.59
CA ALA A 256 -33.16 -13.63 -27.76
C ALA A 256 -34.49 -12.93 -28.02
N GLY A 257 -34.78 -11.85 -27.29
CA GLY A 257 -35.92 -10.96 -27.52
C GLY A 257 -35.66 -9.61 -26.83
N GLY A 258 -35.57 -8.54 -27.64
CA GLY A 258 -34.99 -7.26 -27.24
C GLY A 258 -35.93 -6.21 -26.61
N SER A 259 -35.35 -5.07 -26.24
CA SER A 259 -35.88 -3.72 -26.50
C SER A 259 -34.89 -2.64 -26.03
N ASN A 260 -34.76 -1.60 -26.85
CA ASN A 260 -33.86 -0.46 -26.71
C ASN A 260 -34.23 0.46 -25.53
N ARG A 261 -33.26 0.77 -24.65
CA ARG A 261 -33.11 2.07 -23.96
C ARG A 261 -31.67 2.20 -23.45
N GLY A 262 -30.99 3.26 -23.88
CA GLY A 262 -29.55 3.49 -23.68
C GLY A 262 -29.10 3.49 -22.23
N THR A 263 -28.69 2.33 -21.74
CA THR A 263 -27.82 2.16 -20.57
C THR A 263 -26.57 1.43 -21.06
N PRO A 264 -25.36 1.82 -20.61
CA PRO A 264 -24.15 1.09 -20.99
C PRO A 264 -24.34 -0.37 -20.57
N VAL A 265 -24.19 -1.24 -21.56
CA VAL A 265 -24.56 -2.65 -21.55
C VAL A 265 -23.79 -3.40 -20.46
N ASN A 266 -24.39 -3.47 -19.28
CA ASN A 266 -24.05 -4.44 -18.25
C ASN A 266 -24.85 -5.71 -18.58
N GLY A 267 -24.37 -6.44 -19.59
CA GLY A 267 -25.05 -7.61 -20.13
C GLY A 267 -24.50 -8.91 -19.54
N ALA A 268 -25.40 -9.67 -18.91
CA ALA A 268 -25.31 -11.06 -18.45
C ALA A 268 -24.99 -11.25 -16.95
N TRP A 269 -26.07 -11.39 -16.17
CA TRP A 269 -26.14 -12.05 -14.86
C TRP A 269 -25.14 -11.59 -13.79
N GLY A 270 -25.42 -10.47 -13.11
CA GLY A 270 -25.16 -10.27 -11.67
C GLY A 270 -23.79 -10.63 -11.09
N ARG A 271 -22.75 -10.75 -11.91
CA ARG A 271 -21.38 -11.00 -11.49
C ARG A 271 -20.69 -9.65 -11.38
N SER A 272 -20.43 -9.21 -10.15
CA SER A 272 -19.50 -8.11 -9.91
C SER A 272 -18.19 -8.39 -10.69
N PRO A 273 -17.68 -7.48 -11.54
CA PRO A 273 -16.58 -7.77 -12.48
C PRO A 273 -15.25 -7.86 -11.75
N GLY A 274 -14.49 -8.96 -11.84
CA GLY A 274 -13.31 -9.31 -10.99
C GLY A 274 -12.44 -8.14 -10.52
N ILE A 275 -11.70 -8.23 -9.40
CA ILE A 275 -10.71 -7.17 -9.05
C ILE A 275 -9.78 -6.89 -10.22
N ASN A 276 -9.48 -7.92 -10.99
CA ASN A 276 -8.77 -7.88 -12.27
C ASN A 276 -9.50 -7.02 -13.31
N SER A 277 -10.79 -7.26 -13.55
CA SER A 277 -11.63 -6.47 -14.47
C SER A 277 -11.79 -5.02 -14.01
N PHE A 278 -11.87 -4.79 -12.70
CA PHE A 278 -11.88 -3.45 -12.12
C PHE A 278 -10.57 -2.73 -12.39
N LEU A 279 -9.43 -3.36 -12.09
CA LEU A 279 -8.10 -2.81 -12.33
C LEU A 279 -7.82 -2.54 -13.81
N THR A 280 -8.35 -3.32 -14.74
CA THR A 280 -8.19 -3.04 -16.18
C THR A 280 -9.19 -1.99 -16.67
N GLY A 281 -10.45 -2.05 -16.22
CA GLY A 281 -11.55 -1.23 -16.73
C GLY A 281 -11.67 0.17 -16.13
N SER A 282 -11.14 0.41 -14.92
CA SER A 282 -11.24 1.72 -14.26
C SER A 282 -10.07 2.64 -14.61
N SER A 283 -10.29 3.96 -14.55
CA SER A 283 -9.18 4.91 -14.46
C SER A 283 -8.42 4.71 -13.15
N ILE A 284 -7.17 5.21 -13.07
CA ILE A 284 -6.38 5.18 -11.84
C ILE A 284 -7.11 5.94 -10.73
N THR A 285 -7.62 7.13 -11.04
CA THR A 285 -8.49 7.93 -10.16
C THR A 285 -9.66 7.10 -9.61
N GLY A 286 -10.42 6.42 -10.47
CA GLY A 286 -11.55 5.59 -10.02
C GLY A 286 -11.13 4.40 -9.15
N ALA A 287 -9.94 3.83 -9.39
CA ALA A 287 -9.37 2.80 -8.54
C ALA A 287 -8.97 3.34 -7.17
N CYS A 288 -8.36 4.53 -7.12
CA CYS A 288 -7.99 5.19 -5.89
C CYS A 288 -9.23 5.61 -5.08
N ASP A 289 -10.29 6.13 -5.71
CA ASP A 289 -11.58 6.42 -5.05
C ASP A 289 -12.16 5.16 -4.39
N ALA A 290 -12.17 4.04 -5.13
CA ALA A 290 -12.64 2.75 -4.63
C ALA A 290 -11.80 2.25 -3.44
N PHE A 291 -10.49 2.44 -3.48
CA PHE A 291 -9.59 2.11 -2.37
C PHE A 291 -9.85 3.00 -1.15
N ARG A 292 -9.88 4.33 -1.32
CA ARG A 292 -10.15 5.31 -0.25
C ARG A 292 -11.46 5.03 0.46
N ASN A 293 -12.52 4.76 -0.31
CA ASN A 293 -13.82 4.43 0.25
C ASN A 293 -13.77 3.17 1.12
N ARG A 294 -12.85 2.22 0.88
CA ARG A 294 -12.70 1.01 1.71
C ARG A 294 -11.79 1.21 2.93
N LEU A 295 -11.06 2.32 3.01
CA LEU A 295 -10.16 2.61 4.12
C LEU A 295 -10.94 2.92 5.41
N ILE A 296 -10.58 2.24 6.50
CA ILE A 296 -11.18 2.45 7.83
C ILE A 296 -10.22 3.21 8.71
N ASN A 297 -8.99 2.74 8.80
CA ASN A 297 -7.92 3.46 9.47
C ASN A 297 -6.56 3.03 8.92
N ILE A 298 -5.58 3.90 9.13
CA ILE A 298 -4.16 3.58 9.10
C ILE A 298 -3.62 4.06 10.44
N SER A 299 -2.77 3.27 11.07
CA SER A 299 -2.11 3.64 12.31
C SER A 299 -0.69 3.13 12.30
N PHE A 300 0.25 3.98 12.64
CA PHE A 300 1.64 3.61 12.85
C PHE A 300 2.26 4.58 13.84
N ASN A 301 3.41 4.22 14.40
CA ASN A 301 4.23 5.18 15.13
C ASN A 301 5.33 5.66 14.19
N ASN A 302 5.55 6.96 14.11
CA ASN A 302 6.76 7.47 13.49
C ASN A 302 7.94 7.34 14.46
N THR A 303 9.14 7.45 13.93
CA THR A 303 10.37 7.59 14.71
C THR A 303 11.04 8.87 14.25
N THR A 304 11.42 9.70 15.21
CA THR A 304 12.28 10.87 14.98
C THR A 304 13.57 10.68 15.76
N GLU A 305 14.70 10.90 15.09
CA GLU A 305 16.01 10.73 15.68
C GLU A 305 16.59 12.07 16.12
N LEU A 306 16.66 12.27 17.43
CA LEU A 306 17.31 13.43 18.00
C LEU A 306 18.78 13.10 18.26
N ASN A 307 19.64 13.64 17.40
CA ASN A 307 21.09 13.62 17.57
C ASN A 307 21.47 14.88 18.35
N SER A 308 21.96 14.71 19.58
CA SER A 308 22.42 15.81 20.42
C SER A 308 23.87 15.62 20.82
N THR A 309 24.64 16.69 20.74
CA THR A 309 26.01 16.75 21.25
C THR A 309 26.00 17.65 22.47
N ILE A 310 26.29 17.06 23.62
CA ILE A 310 26.37 17.75 24.90
C ILE A 310 27.83 18.11 25.13
N TYR A 311 28.09 19.41 25.34
CA TYR A 311 29.40 19.94 25.70
C TYR A 311 29.44 20.25 27.19
N PHE A 312 30.34 19.61 27.91
CA PHE A 312 30.56 19.87 29.34
C PHE A 312 31.66 20.93 29.50
N CYS A 313 31.28 22.14 29.91
CA CYS A 313 32.25 23.14 30.34
C CYS A 313 32.51 22.99 31.85
N ARG A 314 33.61 22.34 32.22
CA ARG A 314 34.06 22.23 33.61
C ARG A 314 35.14 23.27 33.90
N ALA A 315 34.81 24.38 34.57
CA ALA A 315 35.78 25.38 34.96
C ALA A 315 36.37 25.05 36.34
N ASN A 316 37.67 24.76 36.44
CA ASN A 316 38.33 24.61 37.73
C ASN A 316 38.80 25.97 38.27
N HIS A 317 38.98 26.08 39.59
CA HIS A 317 39.33 27.36 40.24
C HIS A 317 40.66 27.98 39.76
N ASN A 318 41.54 27.19 39.12
CA ASN A 318 42.80 27.67 38.55
C ASN A 318 42.73 28.04 37.05
N ASP A 319 41.62 27.74 36.36
CA ASP A 319 41.50 27.93 34.91
C ASP A 319 41.18 29.38 34.51
N PHE A 320 40.76 30.22 35.46
CA PHE A 320 40.31 31.60 35.22
C PHE A 320 40.91 32.63 36.18
N ASN A 321 41.86 32.22 37.05
CA ASN A 321 42.56 33.16 37.90
C ASN A 321 43.59 33.94 37.07
N TYR A 322 43.39 35.25 37.01
CA TYR A 322 44.46 36.21 36.73
C TYR A 322 45.38 36.34 37.95
#